data_AF-A0A662DSG6-F1
#
_entry.id   AF-A0A662DSG6-F1
#
_cell.length_a   1.000
_cell.length_b   1.000
_cell.length_c   1.000
_cell.angle_alpha   90.00
_cell.angle_beta   90.00
_cell.angle_gamma   90.00
#
_symmetry.space_group_name_H-M   'P 1'
#
loop_
_entity.id
_entity.type
_entity.pdbx_description
1 polymer ?
#
loop_
_entity_poly.entity_id
_entity_poly.type
_entity_poly.pdbx_seq_one_letter_code
_entity_poly.pdbx_strand_id
1 'polypeptide(L)'
;MKKTVLISVSNKTGIADFALELTKIGFEILSTGGTARFLKEAGVPVKAVIERTGFPEILDGRVKTLHPAIHGGLLADTTNPDHMEQIQKLGISPISIVCVNLYPFRETVAKGAPEADVIENIDIGGPTLIRS
;
A
#
# COMPACT_ATOMS: atom_id res chain seq x y z
N MET A 1 6.74 -19.33 3.27
CA MET A 1 6.09 -18.30 2.43
C MET A 1 6.97 -17.06 2.38
N LYS A 2 7.04 -16.39 1.23
CA LYS A 2 7.78 -15.13 1.08
C LYS A 2 7.02 -14.02 1.83
N LYS A 3 7.68 -13.24 2.68
CA LYS A 3 7.02 -12.16 3.44
C LYS A 3 6.74 -10.97 2.52
N THR A 4 5.58 -10.33 2.68
CA THR A 4 5.16 -9.21 1.83
C THR A 4 5.32 -7.88 2.55
N VAL A 5 5.82 -6.87 1.85
CA VAL A 5 5.78 -5.46 2.27
C VAL A 5 4.82 -4.70 1.37
N LEU A 6 3.87 -3.98 1.95
CA LEU A 6 3.02 -3.04 1.24
C LEU A 6 3.61 -1.63 1.34
N ILE A 7 3.95 -1.03 0.19
CA ILE A 7 4.45 0.34 0.11
C ILE A 7 3.45 1.24 -0.63
N SER A 8 3.02 2.33 0.01
CA SER A 8 2.15 3.33 -0.60
C SER A 8 2.51 4.71 -0.08
N VAL A 9 3.35 5.43 -0.83
CA VAL A 9 3.93 6.69 -0.37
C VAL A 9 3.67 7.85 -1.32
N SER A 10 3.36 9.01 -0.76
CA SER A 10 3.35 10.28 -1.48
C SER A 10 4.78 10.77 -1.73
N ASN A 11 5.55 10.93 -0.66
CA ASN A 11 6.97 11.27 -0.69
C ASN A 11 7.82 10.02 -0.94
N LYS A 12 8.58 10.03 -2.03
CA LYS A 12 9.37 8.88 -2.52
C LYS A 12 10.85 8.96 -2.14
N THR A 13 11.23 9.91 -1.29
CA THR A 13 12.62 10.06 -0.83
C THR A 13 13.10 8.76 -0.17
N GLY A 14 14.19 8.18 -0.70
CA GLY A 14 14.80 6.96 -0.18
C GLY A 14 14.02 5.65 -0.39
N ILE A 15 12.85 5.67 -1.03
CA ILE A 15 11.98 4.48 -1.07
C ILE A 15 12.50 3.38 -1.99
N ALA A 16 13.25 3.73 -3.05
CA ALA A 16 13.86 2.76 -3.96
C ALA A 16 14.91 1.91 -3.24
N ASP A 17 15.86 2.55 -2.56
CA ASP A 17 16.92 1.87 -1.79
C ASP A 17 16.31 1.00 -0.70
N PHE A 18 15.33 1.53 0.04
CA PHE A 18 14.59 0.76 1.05
C PHE A 18 13.96 -0.52 0.47
N ALA A 19 13.27 -0.41 -0.67
CA ALA A 19 12.60 -1.54 -1.29
C ALA A 19 13.59 -2.56 -1.91
N LEU A 20 14.72 -2.09 -2.43
CA LEU A 20 15.80 -2.96 -2.93
C LEU A 20 16.41 -3.79 -1.81
N GLU A 21 16.74 -3.17 -0.68
CA GLU A 21 17.29 -3.89 0.48
C GLU A 21 16.31 -4.93 1.02
N LEU A 22 15.02 -4.59 1.12
CA LEU A 22 13.98 -5.55 1.48
C LEU A 22 13.90 -6.74 0.51
N THR A 23 14.01 -6.47 -0.79
CA THR A 23 14.01 -7.51 -1.82
C THR A 23 15.23 -8.44 -1.68
N LYS A 24 16.41 -7.89 -1.38
CA LYS A 24 17.66 -8.67 -1.15
C LYS A 24 17.54 -9.64 0.02
N ILE A 25 16.86 -9.24 1.10
CA ILE A 25 16.61 -10.12 2.26
C ILE A 25 15.35 -10.99 2.07
N GLY A 26 14.80 -11.05 0.86
CA GLY A 26 13.78 -12.02 0.48
C GLY A 26 12.33 -11.58 0.66
N PHE A 27 12.04 -10.29 0.87
CA PHE A 27 10.65 -9.80 0.84
C PHE A 27 10.12 -9.67 -0.59
N GLU A 28 8.81 -9.76 -0.73
CA GLU A 28 8.07 -9.35 -1.92
C GLU A 28 7.51 -7.94 -1.71
N ILE A 29 7.69 -7.07 -2.70
CA ILE A 29 7.17 -5.71 -2.66
C ILE A 29 5.82 -5.66 -3.37
N LEU A 30 4.80 -5.22 -2.63
CA LEU A 30 3.47 -4.89 -3.11
C LEU A 30 3.30 -3.38 -3.06
N SER A 31 2.81 -2.76 -4.14
CA SER A 31 2.72 -1.30 -4.18
C SER A 31 1.54 -0.77 -4.98
N THR A 32 1.17 0.47 -4.71
CA THR A 32 0.05 1.18 -5.36
C THR A 32 0.53 2.05 -6.53
N GLY A 33 -0.31 2.19 -7.57
CA GLY A 33 -0.19 3.12 -8.71
C GLY A 33 1.18 3.81 -8.91
N GLY A 34 1.25 5.10 -8.59
CA GLY A 34 2.45 5.92 -8.80
C GLY A 34 3.69 5.47 -8.02
N THR A 35 3.52 4.87 -6.83
CA THR A 35 4.63 4.29 -6.07
C THR A 35 5.17 3.05 -6.78
N ALA A 36 4.29 2.17 -7.28
CA ALA A 36 4.69 0.98 -8.01
C ALA A 36 5.43 1.33 -9.30
N ARG A 37 4.96 2.36 -10.03
CA ARG A 37 5.65 2.87 -11.23
C ARG A 37 7.05 3.37 -10.90
N PHE A 38 7.19 4.23 -9.90
CA PHE A 38 8.49 4.75 -9.46
C PHE A 38 9.46 3.63 -9.07
N LEU A 39 8.98 2.63 -8.32
CA LEU A 39 9.79 1.48 -7.92
C LEU A 39 10.22 0.63 -9.13
N LYS A 40 9.32 0.38 -10.09
CA LYS A 40 9.67 -0.34 -11.34
C LYS A 40 10.74 0.39 -12.14
N GLU A 41 10.61 1.71 -12.28
CA GLU A 41 11.59 2.56 -12.99
C GLU A 41 12.96 2.54 -12.31
N ALA A 42 12.99 2.42 -10.98
CA ALA A 42 14.21 2.25 -10.19
C ALA A 42 14.76 0.80 -10.17
N GLY A 43 14.19 -0.12 -10.96
CA GLY A 43 14.64 -1.51 -11.05
C GLY A 43 14.20 -2.42 -9.91
N VAL A 44 13.27 -1.99 -9.06
CA VAL A 44 12.75 -2.80 -7.95
C VAL A 44 11.70 -3.78 -8.47
N PRO A 45 11.83 -5.10 -8.22
CA PRO A 45 10.77 -6.07 -8.51
C PRO A 45 9.55 -5.78 -7.62
N VAL A 46 8.45 -5.35 -8.23
CA VAL A 46 7.24 -4.94 -7.51
C VAL A 46 5.98 -5.46 -8.19
N LYS A 47 5.09 -6.03 -7.37
CA LYS A 47 3.73 -6.37 -7.78
C LYS A 47 2.79 -5.21 -7.51
N ALA A 48 1.89 -4.95 -8.44
CA ALA A 48 0.85 -3.95 -8.25
C ALA A 48 -0.27 -4.50 -7.36
N VAL A 49 -0.89 -3.63 -6.55
CA VAL A 49 -2.05 -4.01 -5.72
C VAL A 49 -3.18 -4.66 -6.54
N ILE A 50 -3.39 -4.24 -7.79
CA ILE A 50 -4.38 -4.84 -8.70
C ILE A 50 -4.13 -6.33 -8.98
N GLU A 51 -2.87 -6.78 -8.99
CA GLU A 51 -2.53 -8.20 -9.20
C GLU A 51 -3.00 -9.06 -8.01
N ARG A 52 -3.13 -8.44 -6.84
CA ARG A 52 -3.56 -9.09 -5.61
C ARG A 52 -5.06 -8.97 -5.36
N THR A 53 -5.66 -7.84 -5.71
CA THR A 53 -7.11 -7.62 -5.52
C THR A 53 -7.92 -8.20 -6.67
N GLY A 54 -7.35 -8.27 -7.88
CA GLY A 54 -8.09 -8.55 -9.11
C GLY A 54 -9.10 -7.45 -9.47
N PHE A 55 -9.12 -6.34 -8.75
CA PHE A 55 -10.11 -5.27 -8.88
C PHE A 55 -9.52 -4.09 -9.66
N PRO A 56 -10.17 -3.62 -10.74
CA PRO A 56 -9.66 -2.55 -11.57
C PRO A 56 -9.55 -1.23 -10.80
N GLU A 57 -8.67 -0.35 -11.27
CA GLU A 57 -8.61 1.01 -10.74
C GLU A 57 -9.83 1.80 -11.21
N ILE A 58 -10.58 2.37 -10.25
CA ILE A 58 -11.77 3.20 -10.48
C ILE A 58 -11.67 4.46 -9.64
N LEU A 59 -12.46 5.49 -9.98
CA LEU A 59 -12.56 6.75 -9.23
C LEU A 59 -11.17 7.38 -9.00
N ASP A 60 -10.35 7.41 -10.05
CA ASP A 60 -8.97 7.93 -10.02
C ASP A 60 -8.10 7.29 -8.92
N GLY A 61 -8.38 6.02 -8.63
CA GLY A 61 -7.61 5.23 -7.67
C GLY A 61 -7.95 5.50 -6.20
N ARG A 62 -9.05 6.19 -5.90
CA ARG A 62 -9.48 6.51 -4.52
C ARG A 62 -9.74 5.29 -3.64
N VAL A 63 -10.17 4.18 -4.23
CA VAL A 63 -10.58 2.97 -3.49
C VAL A 63 -9.65 1.77 -3.70
N LYS A 64 -8.51 1.95 -4.37
CA LYS A 64 -7.65 0.85 -4.84
C LYS A 64 -7.10 -0.06 -3.73
N THR A 65 -6.96 0.44 -2.51
CA THR A 65 -6.47 -0.36 -1.37
C THR A 65 -7.57 -0.76 -0.39
N LEU A 66 -8.79 -0.21 -0.52
CA LEU A 66 -9.94 -0.47 0.34
C LEU A 66 -10.59 -1.81 -0.02
N HIS A 67 -9.81 -2.89 0.10
CA HIS A 67 -10.18 -4.22 -0.37
C HIS A 67 -9.85 -5.29 0.68
N PRO A 68 -10.71 -6.33 0.88
CA PRO A 68 -10.46 -7.40 1.83
C PRO A 68 -9.14 -8.15 1.60
N ALA A 69 -8.71 -8.33 0.34
CA ALA A 69 -7.42 -8.97 0.04
C ALA A 69 -6.19 -8.17 0.53
N ILE A 70 -6.35 -6.88 0.83
CA ILE A 70 -5.32 -6.02 1.43
C ILE A 70 -5.51 -5.99 2.94
N HIS A 71 -6.68 -5.57 3.41
CA HIS A 71 -6.95 -5.40 4.84
C HIS A 71 -6.96 -6.71 5.61
N GLY A 72 -7.48 -7.81 5.03
CA GLY A 72 -7.37 -9.14 5.62
C GLY A 72 -5.92 -9.64 5.73
N GLY A 73 -5.03 -9.18 4.83
CA GLY A 73 -3.60 -9.47 4.95
C GLY A 73 -2.91 -8.68 6.04
N LEU A 74 -3.40 -7.47 6.38
CA LEU A 74 -2.86 -6.61 7.44
C LEU A 74 -3.43 -6.98 8.82
N LEU A 75 -4.75 -7.19 8.90
CA LEU A 75 -5.50 -7.36 10.14
C LEU A 75 -5.53 -8.80 10.67
N ALA A 76 -5.16 -9.79 9.87
CA ALA A 76 -5.13 -11.16 10.34
C ALA A 76 -4.06 -11.33 11.41
N ASP A 77 -4.50 -11.57 12.65
CA ASP A 77 -3.63 -12.03 13.73
C ASP A 77 -2.95 -13.35 13.35
N THR A 78 -1.67 -13.26 12.99
CA THR A 78 -0.86 -14.41 12.56
C THR A 78 -0.58 -15.44 13.65
N THR A 79 -0.90 -15.12 14.91
CA THR A 79 -0.80 -16.05 16.04
C THR A 79 -2.10 -16.82 16.29
N ASN A 80 -3.21 -16.41 15.65
CA ASN A 80 -4.50 -17.06 15.73
C ASN A 80 -4.70 -18.05 14.55
N PRO A 81 -4.78 -19.38 14.80
CA PRO A 81 -4.97 -20.38 13.75
C PRO A 81 -6.25 -20.21 12.93
N ASP A 82 -7.35 -19.74 13.55
CA ASP A 82 -8.63 -19.57 12.87
C ASP A 82 -8.57 -18.44 11.83
N HIS A 83 -7.90 -17.34 12.17
CA HIS A 83 -7.64 -16.24 11.23
C HIS A 83 -6.79 -16.71 10.06
N MET A 84 -5.74 -17.49 10.34
CA MET A 84 -4.84 -18.02 9.32
C MET A 84 -5.57 -18.98 8.36
N GLU A 85 -6.48 -19.82 8.87
CA GLU A 85 -7.31 -20.68 8.06
C GLU A 85 -8.28 -19.87 7.17
N GLN A 86 -8.93 -18.84 7.73
CA GLN A 86 -9.85 -17.97 6.99
C GLN A 86 -9.17 -17.26 5.81
N ILE A 87 -8.03 -16.61 6.04
CA ILE A 87 -7.31 -15.92 4.96
C ILE A 87 -6.77 -16.90 3.92
N GLN A 88 -6.32 -18.09 4.34
CA GLN A 88 -5.84 -19.12 3.43
C GLN A 88 -6.95 -19.64 2.51
N LYS A 89 -8.15 -19.90 3.05
CA LYS A 89 -9.34 -20.31 2.26
C LYS A 89 -9.73 -19.27 1.21
N LEU A 90 -9.50 -18.00 1.49
CA LEU A 90 -9.79 -16.88 0.59
C LEU A 90 -8.62 -16.51 -0.33
N GLY A 91 -7.49 -17.23 -0.27
CA GLY A 91 -6.29 -16.92 -1.06
C GLY A 91 -5.58 -15.63 -0.65
N ILE A 92 -5.82 -15.13 0.57
CA ILE A 92 -5.24 -13.91 1.11
C ILE A 92 -3.94 -14.26 1.86
N SER A 93 -2.84 -13.65 1.45
CA SER A 93 -1.54 -13.81 2.11
C SER A 93 -1.28 -12.73 3.18
N PRO A 94 -0.65 -13.01 4.32
CA PRO A 94 -0.30 -11.95 5.28
C PRO A 94 0.60 -10.86 4.70
N ILE A 95 0.48 -9.64 5.21
CA ILE A 95 1.38 -8.51 4.95
C ILE A 95 2.17 -8.25 6.22
N SER A 96 3.49 -8.34 6.14
CA SER A 96 4.35 -8.28 7.33
C SER A 96 4.83 -6.86 7.66
N ILE A 97 4.88 -5.98 6.66
CA ILE A 97 5.32 -4.60 6.83
C ILE A 97 4.42 -3.72 5.98
N VAL A 98 4.00 -2.58 6.55
CA VAL A 98 3.30 -1.51 5.85
C VAL A 98 4.15 -0.24 5.92
N CYS A 99 4.45 0.34 4.76
CA CYS A 99 5.21 1.58 4.61
C CYS A 99 4.34 2.61 3.89
N VAL A 100 3.84 3.57 4.66
CA VAL A 100 2.89 4.58 4.17
C VAL A 100 3.32 5.96 4.63
N ASN A 101 3.25 6.94 3.74
CA ASN A 101 3.22 8.35 4.10
C ASN A 101 2.09 9.04 3.32
N LEU A 102 1.44 9.98 3.99
CA LEU A 102 0.19 10.58 3.54
C LEU A 102 0.45 11.72 2.57
N TYR A 103 -0.61 12.16 1.90
CA TYR A 103 -0.57 13.38 1.09
C TYR A 103 -0.26 14.60 1.95
N PRO A 104 0.44 15.60 1.40
CA PRO A 104 0.90 16.79 2.13
C PRO A 104 -0.26 17.77 2.38
N PHE A 105 -1.31 17.32 3.07
CA PHE A 105 -2.54 18.09 3.30
C PHE A 105 -2.25 19.43 3.99
N ARG A 106 -1.41 19.41 5.04
CA ARG A 106 -1.04 20.61 5.77
C ARG A 106 -0.30 21.60 4.88
N GLU A 107 0.65 21.14 4.06
CA GLU A 107 1.36 22.01 3.13
C GLU A 107 0.42 22.56 2.04
N THR A 108 -0.52 21.76 1.54
CA THR A 108 -1.53 22.19 0.56
C THR A 108 -2.40 23.33 1.11
N VAL A 109 -2.88 23.19 2.35
CA VAL A 109 -3.64 24.25 3.04
C VAL A 109 -2.76 25.49 3.27
N ALA A 110 -1.53 25.32 3.76
CA ALA A 110 -0.63 26.44 4.06
C ALA A 110 -0.24 27.27 2.83
N LYS A 111 -0.28 26.66 1.63
CA LYS A 111 -0.02 27.35 0.35
C LYS A 111 -1.23 28.15 -0.17
N GLY A 112 -2.38 28.11 0.52
CA GLY A 112 -3.60 28.78 0.08
C GLY A 112 -4.21 28.14 -1.16
N ALA A 113 -4.08 26.82 -1.32
CA ALA A 113 -4.67 26.10 -2.43
C ALA A 113 -6.22 26.27 -2.44
N PRO A 114 -6.85 26.24 -3.62
CA PRO A 114 -8.31 26.19 -3.74
C PRO A 114 -8.93 25.08 -2.88
N GLU A 115 -10.15 25.31 -2.37
CA GLU A 115 -10.86 24.34 -1.51
C GLU A 115 -10.96 22.95 -2.15
N ALA A 116 -11.24 22.90 -3.46
CA ALA A 116 -11.30 21.65 -4.21
C ALA A 116 -9.97 20.88 -4.12
N ASP A 117 -8.82 21.55 -4.28
CA ASP A 117 -7.50 20.92 -4.19
C ASP A 117 -7.20 20.43 -2.77
N VAL A 118 -7.66 21.16 -1.75
CA VAL A 118 -7.54 20.74 -0.35
C VAL A 118 -8.36 19.47 -0.10
N ILE A 119 -9.59 19.41 -0.61
CA ILE A 119 -10.47 18.23 -0.50
C ILE A 119 -9.84 17.03 -1.22
N GLU A 120 -9.27 17.22 -2.41
CA GLU A 120 -8.58 16.15 -3.14
C GLU A 120 -7.36 15.59 -2.39
N ASN A 121 -6.76 16.38 -1.48
CA ASN A 121 -5.64 15.94 -0.66
C ASN A 121 -6.05 15.18 0.61
N ILE A 122 -7.35 14.97 0.86
CA ILE A 122 -7.84 14.15 1.97
C ILE A 122 -7.65 12.68 1.62
N ASP A 123 -6.61 12.08 2.16
CA ASP A 123 -6.30 10.66 1.95
C ASP A 123 -7.22 9.76 2.79
N ILE A 124 -7.87 8.79 2.14
CA ILE A 124 -8.70 7.77 2.79
C ILE A 124 -7.92 6.44 2.91
N GLY A 125 -7.25 6.05 1.84
CA GLY A 125 -6.55 4.76 1.76
C GLY A 125 -5.36 4.72 2.71
N GLY A 126 -4.50 5.75 2.69
CA GLY A 126 -3.30 5.85 3.51
C GLY A 126 -3.57 5.71 5.01
N PRO A 127 -4.48 6.52 5.61
CA PRO A 127 -4.81 6.39 7.02
C PRO A 127 -5.45 5.03 7.36
N THR A 128 -6.25 4.46 6.46
CA THR A 128 -6.85 3.14 6.68
C THR A 128 -5.78 2.04 6.72
N LEU A 129 -4.77 2.11 5.84
CA LEU A 129 -3.63 1.18 5.85
C LEU A 129 -2.80 1.28 7.13
N ILE A 130 -2.56 2.50 7.63
CA ILE A 130 -1.80 2.72 8.88
C ILE A 130 -2.56 2.19 10.11
N ARG A 131 -3.90 2.23 10.08
CA ARG A 131 -4.76 1.85 11.20
C ARG A 131 -5.25 0.40 11.17
N SER A 132 -4.91 -0.35 10.12
CA SER A 132 -5.16 -1.79 9.99
C SER A 132 -4.13 -2.57 10.77
#